data_AF-A0A1S7SGP2-F1
#
_entry.id   AF-A0A1S7SGP2-F1
#
_cell.length_a   1.000
_cell.length_b   1.000
_cell.length_c   1.000
_cell.angle_alpha   90.00
_cell.angle_beta   90.00
_cell.angle_gamma   90.00
#
_symmetry.space_group_name_H-M   'P 1'
#
loop_
_entity.id
_entity.type
_entity.pdbx_description
1 polymer ?
#
loop_
_entity_poly.entity_id
_entity_poly.type
_entity_poly.pdbx_seq_one_letter_code
_entity_poly.pdbx_strand_id
1 'polypeptide(L)'
;MMQRDSSTLHFDRIFEALDGTVCLTLDALEEKSGLTRTQLARVTAKMVTAALIERRKMGCYQLTAVGQKAKRTGNIPTPVQPIRPAAPPSDSFRQRLWSVMRMSGTFMAAELVMAANWPLKQPEVEAGKYLLALKRAGYLIELPRGPRGQMRYRLSRNSGLLAPVVSSVDGSVYDPNTREAVPCAKQA
;
A
#
# COMPACT_ATOMS: atom_id res chain seq x y z
N MET A 1 -2.77 -34.50 4.77
CA MET A 1 -3.23 -34.53 3.37
C MET A 1 -3.92 -33.20 3.10
N MET A 2 -3.19 -32.20 2.57
CA MET A 2 -3.73 -30.86 2.35
C MET A 2 -4.67 -30.86 1.14
N GLN A 3 -5.90 -30.37 1.33
CA GLN A 3 -6.86 -30.15 0.26
C GLN A 3 -6.25 -29.15 -0.73
N ARG A 4 -5.97 -29.60 -1.96
CA ARG A 4 -5.52 -28.71 -3.04
C ARG A 4 -6.69 -27.81 -3.41
N ASP A 5 -6.50 -26.49 -3.35
CA ASP A 5 -7.49 -25.51 -3.78
C ASP A 5 -7.89 -25.81 -5.24
N SER A 6 -9.20 -25.74 -5.55
CA SER A 6 -9.75 -25.89 -6.90
C SER A 6 -9.06 -24.96 -7.91
N SER A 7 -8.58 -23.80 -7.44
CA SER A 7 -7.81 -22.87 -8.27
C SER A 7 -6.45 -23.43 -8.72
N THR A 8 -5.78 -24.24 -7.90
CA THR A 8 -4.52 -24.92 -8.21
C THR A 8 -4.74 -26.09 -9.18
N LEU A 9 -5.83 -26.84 -9.01
CA LEU A 9 -6.17 -27.94 -9.92
C LEU A 9 -6.41 -27.48 -11.36
N HIS A 10 -7.02 -26.30 -11.55
CA HIS A 10 -7.21 -25.75 -12.89
C HIS A 10 -5.89 -25.25 -13.51
N PHE A 11 -4.98 -24.73 -12.69
CA PHE A 11 -3.65 -24.31 -13.14
C PHE A 11 -2.87 -25.50 -13.71
N ASP A 12 -2.78 -26.60 -12.95
CA ASP A 12 -1.99 -27.77 -13.34
C ASP A 12 -2.50 -28.36 -14.66
N ARG A 13 -3.82 -28.48 -14.84
CA ARG A 13 -4.43 -29.00 -16.07
C ARG A 13 -4.08 -28.18 -17.31
N ILE A 14 -4.05 -26.85 -17.20
CA ILE A 14 -3.70 -25.97 -18.32
C ILE A 14 -2.20 -26.01 -18.57
N PHE A 15 -1.39 -26.03 -17.51
CA PHE A 15 0.07 -26.04 -17.61
C PHE A 15 0.61 -27.35 -18.20
N GLU A 16 -0.02 -28.48 -17.89
CA GLU A 16 0.29 -29.77 -18.51
C GLU A 16 -0.12 -29.82 -19.99
N ALA A 17 -1.27 -29.27 -20.35
CA ALA A 17 -1.77 -29.29 -21.72
C ALA A 17 -0.95 -28.43 -22.72
N LEU A 18 -0.26 -27.40 -22.22
CA LEU A 18 0.51 -26.45 -23.03
C LEU A 18 1.97 -26.90 -23.22
N ASP A 19 2.50 -26.63 -24.41
CA ASP A 19 3.91 -26.82 -24.75
C ASP A 19 4.53 -25.52 -25.28
N GLY A 20 5.85 -25.54 -25.50
CA GLY A 20 6.61 -24.38 -25.98
C GLY A 20 6.69 -24.21 -27.49
N THR A 21 6.25 -25.22 -28.25
CA THR A 21 6.41 -25.29 -29.71
C THR A 21 5.12 -25.08 -30.47
N VAL A 22 3.98 -25.45 -29.87
CA VAL A 22 2.66 -25.38 -30.49
C VAL A 22 1.76 -24.45 -29.69
N CYS A 23 1.13 -23.53 -30.40
CA CYS A 23 0.12 -22.65 -29.84
C CYS A 23 -1.24 -23.33 -29.85
N LEU A 24 -1.87 -23.45 -28.68
CA LEU A 24 -3.19 -24.06 -28.52
C LEU A 24 -4.27 -22.99 -28.41
N THR A 25 -5.34 -23.17 -29.18
CA THR A 25 -6.55 -22.34 -29.08
C THR A 25 -7.30 -22.65 -27.79
N LEU A 26 -8.21 -21.75 -27.39
CA LEU A 26 -9.11 -22.00 -26.26
C LEU A 26 -9.89 -23.30 -26.45
N ASP A 27 -10.41 -23.59 -27.63
CA ASP A 27 -11.19 -24.81 -27.90
C ASP A 27 -10.35 -26.08 -27.70
N ALA A 28 -9.11 -26.08 -28.21
CA ALA A 28 -8.18 -27.20 -28.01
C ALA A 28 -7.78 -27.34 -26.52
N LEU A 29 -7.69 -26.22 -25.79
CA LEU A 29 -7.43 -26.24 -24.35
C LEU A 29 -8.62 -26.75 -23.56
N GLU A 30 -9.86 -26.44 -23.95
CA GLU A 30 -11.07 -26.98 -23.32
C GLU A 30 -11.11 -28.50 -23.45
N GLU A 31 -10.88 -29.01 -24.66
CA GLU A 31 -10.84 -30.44 -24.94
C GLU A 31 -9.76 -31.17 -24.14
N LYS A 32 -8.53 -30.62 -24.10
CA LYS A 32 -7.40 -31.24 -23.39
C LYS A 32 -7.47 -31.14 -21.87
N SER A 33 -7.99 -30.02 -21.34
CA SER A 33 -7.99 -29.77 -19.89
C SER A 33 -9.30 -30.14 -19.20
N GLY A 34 -10.38 -30.32 -19.96
CA GLY A 34 -11.73 -30.54 -19.44
C GLY A 34 -12.27 -29.36 -18.64
N LEU A 35 -11.73 -28.15 -18.87
CA LEU A 35 -12.15 -26.92 -18.21
C LEU A 35 -13.05 -26.10 -19.13
N THR A 36 -13.98 -25.35 -18.53
CA THR A 36 -14.85 -24.41 -19.25
C THR A 36 -14.10 -23.14 -19.67
N ARG A 37 -14.56 -22.45 -20.72
CA ARG A 37 -13.98 -21.16 -21.18
C ARG A 37 -13.78 -20.14 -20.07
N THR A 38 -14.73 -20.01 -19.16
CA THR A 38 -14.63 -19.06 -18.04
C THR A 38 -13.48 -19.42 -17.09
N GLN A 39 -13.30 -20.70 -16.80
CA GLN A 39 -12.19 -21.19 -15.99
C GLN A 39 -10.85 -21.00 -16.72
N LEU A 40 -10.79 -21.34 -18.00
CA LEU A 40 -9.60 -21.12 -18.83
C LEU A 40 -9.22 -19.65 -18.89
N ALA A 41 -10.15 -18.75 -19.16
CA ALA A 41 -9.88 -17.31 -19.26
C ALA A 41 -9.31 -16.74 -17.95
N ARG A 42 -9.90 -17.12 -16.81
CA ARG A 42 -9.45 -16.68 -15.49
C ARG A 42 -8.03 -17.16 -15.17
N VAL A 43 -7.70 -18.40 -15.51
CA VAL A 43 -6.40 -18.99 -15.17
C VAL A 43 -5.32 -18.57 -16.17
N THR A 44 -5.61 -18.58 -17.47
CA THR A 44 -4.67 -18.12 -18.50
C THR A 44 -4.29 -16.64 -18.29
N ALA A 45 -5.21 -15.77 -17.88
CA ALA A 45 -4.89 -14.39 -17.51
C ALA A 45 -3.81 -14.31 -16.42
N LYS A 46 -3.92 -15.12 -15.36
CA LYS A 46 -2.91 -15.19 -14.29
C LYS A 46 -1.57 -15.74 -14.79
N MET A 47 -1.60 -16.76 -15.63
CA MET A 47 -0.39 -17.37 -16.21
C MET A 47 0.34 -16.41 -17.16
N VAL A 48 -0.40 -15.57 -17.89
CA VAL A 48 0.18 -14.48 -18.70
C VAL A 48 0.82 -13.43 -17.80
N THR A 49 0.16 -13.00 -16.71
CA THR A 49 0.77 -12.07 -15.73
C THR A 49 2.03 -12.64 -15.07
N ALA A 50 2.07 -13.96 -14.85
CA ALA A 50 3.24 -14.66 -14.33
C ALA A 50 4.34 -14.92 -15.37
N ALA A 51 4.15 -14.48 -16.62
CA ALA A 51 5.03 -14.74 -17.76
C ALA A 51 5.27 -16.23 -18.06
N LEU A 52 4.37 -17.13 -17.64
CA LEU A 52 4.46 -18.57 -17.88
C LEU A 52 3.98 -18.94 -19.28
N ILE A 53 2.96 -18.24 -19.77
CA ILE A 53 2.40 -18.44 -21.11
C ILE A 53 2.33 -17.10 -21.82
N GLU A 54 2.41 -17.13 -23.13
CA GLU A 54 2.19 -15.96 -23.99
C GLU A 54 1.02 -16.20 -24.94
N ARG A 55 0.33 -15.10 -25.28
CA ARG A 55 -0.75 -15.11 -26.26
C ARG A 55 -0.17 -14.73 -27.62
N ARG A 56 0.06 -15.70 -28.50
CA ARG A 56 0.66 -15.47 -29.84
C ARG A 56 -0.31 -14.82 -30.81
N LYS A 57 -1.58 -15.21 -30.74
CA LYS A 57 -2.70 -14.68 -31.52
C LYS A 57 -3.97 -14.67 -30.66
N MET A 58 -5.01 -13.96 -31.10
CA MET A 58 -6.29 -13.88 -30.41
C MET A 58 -6.81 -15.29 -30.04
N GLY A 59 -6.75 -15.64 -28.76
CA GLY A 59 -7.27 -16.90 -28.21
C GLY A 59 -6.32 -18.10 -28.35
N CYS A 60 -5.05 -17.89 -28.70
CA CYS A 60 -4.05 -18.92 -28.85
C CYS A 60 -2.88 -18.71 -27.88
N TYR A 61 -2.57 -19.72 -27.06
CA TYR A 61 -1.59 -19.67 -25.98
C TYR A 61 -0.49 -20.72 -26.13
N GLN A 62 0.72 -20.40 -25.67
CA GLN A 62 1.85 -21.34 -25.59
C GLN A 62 2.77 -21.02 -24.41
N LEU A 63 3.59 -21.97 -23.97
CA LEU A 63 4.57 -21.74 -22.91
C LEU A 63 5.68 -20.80 -23.39
N THR A 64 6.02 -19.82 -22.57
CA THR A 64 7.25 -19.02 -22.75
C THR A 64 8.49 -19.83 -22.35
N ALA A 65 9.69 -19.31 -22.58
CA ALA A 65 10.91 -19.91 -22.04
C ALA A 65 10.87 -20.05 -20.50
N VAL A 66 10.23 -19.10 -19.81
CA VAL A 66 10.02 -19.12 -18.36
C VAL A 66 9.06 -20.25 -17.97
N GLY A 67 7.94 -20.39 -18.68
CA GLY A 67 6.98 -21.48 -18.47
C GLY A 67 7.59 -22.86 -18.74
N GLN A 68 8.37 -23.00 -19.80
CA GLN A 68 9.08 -24.25 -20.11
C GLN A 68 10.10 -24.60 -19.01
N LYS A 69 10.87 -23.62 -18.53
CA LYS A 69 11.80 -23.82 -17.42
C LYS A 69 11.05 -24.25 -16.16
N ALA A 70 9.94 -23.59 -15.83
CA ALA A 70 9.10 -23.92 -14.69
C ALA A 70 8.50 -25.34 -14.78
N LYS A 71 8.05 -25.76 -15.97
CA LYS A 71 7.55 -27.11 -16.22
C LYS A 71 8.64 -28.18 -16.03
N ARG A 72 9.89 -27.88 -16.45
CA ARG A 72 11.04 -28.78 -16.28
C ARG A 72 11.53 -28.88 -14.82
N THR A 73 11.54 -27.78 -14.08
CA THR A 73 12.12 -27.73 -12.73
C THR A 73 11.09 -27.95 -11.62
N GLY A 74 9.79 -27.93 -11.95
CA GLY A 74 8.70 -27.93 -10.97
C GLY A 74 8.59 -26.64 -10.16
N ASN A 75 9.43 -25.63 -10.45
CA ASN A 75 9.43 -24.36 -9.75
C ASN A 75 8.69 -23.31 -10.58
N ILE A 76 7.45 -23.01 -10.17
CA ILE A 76 6.63 -21.97 -10.78
C ILE A 76 7.09 -20.61 -10.24
N PRO A 77 7.67 -19.71 -11.06
CA PRO A 77 8.01 -18.38 -10.61
C PRO A 77 6.75 -17.66 -10.13
N THR A 78 6.83 -17.10 -8.93
CA THR A 78 5.81 -16.21 -8.40
C THR A 78 5.67 -15.03 -9.39
N PRO A 79 4.44 -14.67 -9.81
CA PRO A 79 4.25 -13.49 -10.65
C PRO A 79 4.95 -12.31 -9.97
N VAL A 80 5.85 -11.63 -10.70
CA VAL A 80 6.38 -10.35 -10.23
C VAL A 80 5.17 -9.45 -10.13
N GLN A 81 4.70 -9.21 -8.91
CA GLN A 81 3.59 -8.29 -8.72
C GLN A 81 4.04 -6.96 -9.33
N PRO A 82 3.22 -6.30 -10.16
CA PRO A 82 3.58 -5.00 -10.68
C PRO A 82 3.96 -4.14 -9.47
N ILE A 83 5.10 -3.45 -9.55
CA ILE A 83 5.52 -2.52 -8.51
C ILE A 83 4.42 -1.47 -8.43
N ARG A 84 3.48 -1.66 -7.50
CA ARG A 84 2.44 -0.67 -7.25
C ARG A 84 3.15 0.49 -6.58
N PRO A 85 2.98 1.73 -7.08
CA PRO A 85 3.43 2.88 -6.32
C PRO A 85 2.81 2.81 -4.92
N ALA A 86 3.55 3.26 -3.91
CA ALA A 86 3.01 3.36 -2.57
C ALA A 86 1.68 4.12 -2.63
N ALA A 87 0.66 3.61 -1.93
CA ALA A 87 -0.63 4.27 -1.90
C ALA A 87 -0.43 5.73 -1.44
N PRO A 88 -1.13 6.70 -2.06
CA PRO A 88 -1.05 8.08 -1.62
C PRO A 88 -1.47 8.16 -0.14
N PRO A 89 -0.95 9.14 0.63
CA PRO A 89 -1.39 9.35 1.99
C PRO A 89 -2.91 9.51 2.04
N SER A 90 -3.55 8.95 3.07
CA SER A 90 -4.98 9.14 3.29
C SER A 90 -5.31 10.62 3.44
N ASP A 91 -6.35 11.11 2.79
CA ASP A 91 -6.85 12.46 3.04
C ASP A 91 -7.53 12.50 4.42
N SER A 92 -6.79 12.93 5.44
CA SER A 92 -7.27 13.02 6.81
C SER A 92 -6.86 14.36 7.43
N PHE A 93 -7.57 14.77 8.49
CA PHE A 93 -7.26 16.00 9.20
C PHE A 93 -5.78 16.06 9.64
N ARG A 94 -5.26 15.02 10.29
CA ARG A 94 -3.86 14.95 10.75
C ARG A 94 -2.88 14.96 9.58
N GLN A 95 -3.19 14.28 8.48
CA GLN A 95 -2.37 14.30 7.27
C GLN A 95 -2.30 15.70 6.65
N ARG A 96 -3.43 16.44 6.59
CA ARG A 96 -3.44 17.82 6.10
C ARG A 96 -2.65 18.76 7.01
N LEU A 97 -2.85 18.68 8.34
CA LEU A 97 -2.06 19.45 9.30
C LEU A 97 -0.57 19.19 9.09
N TRP A 98 -0.15 17.92 8.98
CA TRP A 98 1.24 17.53 8.75
C TRP A 98 1.81 18.09 7.45
N SER A 99 1.07 17.99 6.35
CA SER A 99 1.46 18.56 5.06
C SER A 99 1.70 20.06 5.16
N VAL A 100 0.81 20.81 5.83
CA VAL A 100 0.99 22.26 6.05
C VAL A 100 2.21 22.52 6.94
N MET A 101 2.37 21.80 8.06
CA MET A 101 3.53 21.95 8.95
C MET A 101 4.86 21.78 8.21
N ARG A 102 4.95 20.81 7.29
CA ARG A 102 6.16 20.56 6.50
C ARG A 102 6.51 21.67 5.52
N MET A 103 5.50 22.41 5.03
CA MET A 103 5.69 23.52 4.10
C MET A 103 5.91 24.85 4.83
N SER A 104 5.54 24.91 6.11
CA SER A 104 5.58 26.11 6.94
C SER A 104 6.84 26.17 7.82
N GLY A 105 7.46 27.35 7.94
CA GLY A 105 8.61 27.54 8.82
C GLY A 105 8.25 27.66 10.31
N THR A 106 7.18 28.40 10.62
CA THR A 106 6.60 28.48 11.97
C THR A 106 5.08 28.56 11.85
N PHE A 107 4.35 28.03 12.82
CA PHE A 107 2.90 27.95 12.73
C PHE A 107 2.21 27.93 14.11
N MET A 108 0.93 28.31 14.11
CA MET A 108 -0.01 28.20 15.22
C MET A 108 -1.13 27.24 14.86
N ALA A 109 -1.82 26.67 15.87
CA ALA A 109 -2.91 25.73 15.64
C ALA A 109 -4.02 26.30 14.73
N ALA A 110 -4.39 27.58 14.94
CA ALA A 110 -5.42 28.25 14.15
C ALA A 110 -5.05 28.38 12.65
N GLU A 111 -3.78 28.67 12.35
CA GLU A 111 -3.27 28.78 10.97
C GLU A 111 -3.30 27.43 10.27
N LEU A 112 -2.89 26.37 10.97
CA LEU A 112 -2.92 25.01 10.43
C LEU A 112 -4.34 24.54 10.17
N VAL A 113 -5.27 24.82 11.07
CA VAL A 113 -6.70 24.49 10.92
C VAL A 113 -7.30 25.19 9.72
N MET A 114 -7.05 26.50 9.58
CA MET A 114 -7.51 27.30 8.46
C MET A 114 -7.02 26.71 7.13
N ALA A 115 -5.73 26.35 7.04
CA ALA A 115 -5.14 25.75 5.85
C ALA A 115 -5.63 24.32 5.58
N ALA A 116 -5.86 23.52 6.62
CA ALA A 116 -6.35 22.16 6.47
C ALA A 116 -7.82 22.11 5.99
N ASN A 117 -8.60 23.14 6.36
CA ASN A 117 -10.02 23.32 6.01
C ASN A 117 -10.83 22.02 6.14
N TRP A 118 -10.92 21.51 7.36
CA TRP A 118 -11.52 20.21 7.65
C TRP A 118 -12.76 20.35 8.53
N PRO A 119 -13.88 19.67 8.22
CA PRO A 119 -15.17 19.90 8.88
C PRO A 119 -15.28 19.20 10.24
N LEU A 120 -14.53 19.67 11.24
CA LEU A 120 -14.71 19.28 12.65
C LEU A 120 -15.48 20.36 13.41
N LYS A 121 -16.16 19.94 14.49
CA LYS A 121 -16.86 20.87 15.40
C LYS A 121 -15.89 21.76 16.19
N GLN A 122 -14.71 21.24 16.55
CA GLN A 122 -13.68 21.94 17.33
C GLN A 122 -12.28 21.62 16.78
N PRO A 123 -11.96 22.10 15.56
CA PRO A 123 -10.74 21.70 14.86
C PRO A 123 -9.46 22.18 15.57
N GLU A 124 -9.46 23.36 16.21
CA GLU A 124 -8.31 23.89 16.95
C GLU A 124 -8.00 23.07 18.19
N VAL A 125 -9.01 22.51 18.86
CA VAL A 125 -8.83 21.62 20.02
C VAL A 125 -8.17 20.32 19.59
N GLU A 126 -8.65 19.71 18.50
CA GLU A 126 -8.07 18.47 17.96
C GLU A 126 -6.66 18.70 17.39
N ALA A 127 -6.42 19.83 16.73
CA ALA A 127 -5.08 20.23 16.30
C ALA A 127 -4.16 20.44 17.51
N GLY A 128 -4.64 21.09 18.58
CA GLY A 128 -3.87 21.29 19.81
C GLY A 128 -3.42 20.00 20.47
N LYS A 129 -4.32 19.01 20.60
CA LYS A 129 -4.00 17.66 21.11
C LYS A 129 -2.91 16.99 20.26
N TYR A 130 -3.04 17.07 18.95
CA TYR A 130 -2.09 16.49 18.01
C TYR A 130 -0.71 17.16 18.10
N LEU A 131 -0.66 18.50 18.08
CA LEU A 131 0.57 19.27 18.23
C LEU A 131 1.28 18.98 19.56
N LEU A 132 0.52 18.85 20.66
CA LEU A 132 1.10 18.51 21.96
C LEU A 132 1.75 17.12 21.95
N ALA A 133 1.10 16.13 21.35
CA ALA A 133 1.66 14.78 21.21
C ALA A 133 2.93 14.79 20.34
N LEU A 134 2.92 15.51 19.22
CA LEU A 134 4.10 15.67 18.36
C LEU A 134 5.26 16.38 19.05
N LYS A 135 4.98 17.42 19.86
CA LYS A 135 5.98 18.10 20.69
C LYS A 135 6.61 17.10 21.68
N ARG A 136 5.80 16.33 22.39
CA ARG A 136 6.29 15.32 23.35
C ARG A 136 7.15 14.25 22.68
N ALA A 137 6.81 13.89 21.45
CA ALA A 137 7.58 12.94 20.65
C ALA A 137 8.79 13.56 19.93
N GLY A 138 9.11 14.85 20.16
CA GLY A 138 10.30 15.52 19.61
C GLY A 138 10.18 15.99 18.16
N TYR A 139 8.98 15.96 17.57
CA TYR A 139 8.74 16.46 16.21
C TYR A 139 8.66 17.98 16.14
N LEU A 140 8.20 18.61 17.22
CA LEU A 140 7.98 20.04 17.30
C LEU A 140 8.77 20.65 18.44
N ILE A 141 9.26 21.86 18.21
CA ILE A 141 9.74 22.76 19.26
C ILE A 141 8.73 23.88 19.48
N GLU A 142 8.54 24.24 20.74
CA GLU A 142 7.73 25.40 21.11
C GLU A 142 8.58 26.67 21.00
N LEU A 143 7.99 27.72 20.46
CA LEU A 143 8.58 29.04 20.32
C LEU A 143 7.89 30.02 21.27
N PRO A 144 8.49 31.20 21.55
CA PRO A 144 7.83 32.25 22.29
C PRO A 144 6.42 32.54 21.75
N ARG A 145 5.48 32.76 22.68
CA ARG A 145 4.07 32.96 22.35
C ARG A 145 3.89 34.08 21.33
N GLY A 146 3.01 33.84 20.37
CA GLY A 146 2.62 34.80 19.35
C GLY A 146 1.63 35.84 19.86
N PRO A 147 1.08 36.64 18.93
CA PRO A 147 0.03 37.61 19.23
C PRO A 147 -1.12 36.95 20.01
N ARG A 148 -1.65 37.65 21.01
CA ARG A 148 -2.74 37.17 21.89
C ARG A 148 -2.39 35.90 22.69
N GLY A 149 -1.10 35.65 22.94
CA GLY A 149 -0.64 34.55 23.77
C GLY A 149 -0.75 33.17 23.12
N GLN A 150 -0.96 33.10 21.81
CA GLN A 150 -1.09 31.82 21.10
C GLN A 150 0.25 31.07 21.05
N MET A 151 0.21 29.75 21.27
CA MET A 151 1.39 28.91 21.23
C MET A 151 1.90 28.79 19.79
N ARG A 152 3.18 29.05 19.59
CA ARG A 152 3.86 28.92 18.29
C ARG A 152 4.75 27.71 18.28
N TYR A 153 4.78 27.02 17.16
CA TYR A 153 5.60 25.84 16.95
C TYR A 153 6.46 25.98 15.70
N ARG A 154 7.55 25.20 15.68
CA ARG A 154 8.32 24.91 14.47
C ARG A 154 8.55 23.40 14.39
N LEU A 155 8.50 22.88 13.17
CA LEU A 155 8.86 21.50 12.88
C LEU A 155 10.38 21.33 13.04
N SER A 156 10.80 20.54 14.03
CA SER A 156 12.22 20.20 14.25
C SER A 156 12.61 18.91 13.53
N ARG A 157 11.68 17.95 13.42
CA ARG A 157 11.88 16.66 12.73
C ARG A 157 10.87 16.49 11.62
N ASN A 158 11.32 16.56 10.36
CA ASN A 158 10.52 16.19 9.20
C ASN A 158 10.91 14.77 8.75
N SER A 159 10.14 13.77 9.18
CA SER A 159 10.45 12.36 8.94
C SER A 159 9.98 11.81 7.60
N GLY A 160 9.12 12.55 6.88
CA GLY A 160 8.60 12.10 5.60
C GLY A 160 7.17 12.50 5.33
N LEU A 161 6.60 11.90 4.29
CA LEU A 161 5.31 12.30 3.71
C LEU A 161 4.13 11.97 4.63
N LEU A 162 4.19 10.83 5.30
CA LEU A 162 3.10 10.33 6.12
C LEU A 162 3.08 11.04 7.48
N ALA A 163 1.91 11.43 7.93
CA ALA A 163 1.75 12.02 9.25
C ALA A 163 2.04 10.98 10.35
N PRO A 164 2.77 11.35 11.42
CA PRO A 164 2.87 10.52 12.59
C PRO A 164 1.49 10.24 13.20
N VAL A 165 1.25 8.98 13.57
CA VAL A 165 -0.02 8.49 14.10
C VAL A 165 0.01 8.57 15.63
N VAL A 166 -0.86 9.41 16.18
CA VAL A 166 -1.07 9.51 17.63
C VAL A 166 -2.14 8.52 18.06
N SER A 167 -1.78 7.55 18.90
CA SER A 167 -2.70 6.60 19.51
C SER A 167 -3.67 7.32 20.45
N SER A 168 -4.97 6.99 20.32
CA SER A 168 -6.01 7.50 21.22
C SER A 168 -6.02 6.82 22.59
N VAL A 169 -5.37 5.65 22.71
CA VAL A 169 -5.42 4.82 23.92
C VAL A 169 -4.40 5.29 24.94
N ASP A 170 -3.16 5.48 24.52
CA ASP A 170 -2.01 5.76 25.39
C ASP A 170 -1.25 7.04 25.01
N GLY A 171 -1.65 7.72 23.93
CA GLY A 171 -1.00 8.93 23.44
C GLY A 171 0.37 8.70 22.82
N SER A 172 0.77 7.45 22.57
CA SER A 172 2.02 7.13 21.88
C SER A 172 1.99 7.66 20.43
N VAL A 173 3.16 7.95 19.88
CA VAL A 173 3.31 8.47 18.51
C VAL A 173 4.10 7.47 17.69
N TYR A 174 3.45 6.87 16.69
CA TYR A 174 4.08 6.01 15.71
C TYR A 174 4.37 6.78 14.42
N ASP A 175 5.57 6.65 13.86
CA ASP A 175 5.95 7.28 12.61
C ASP A 175 5.99 6.25 11.46
N PRO A 176 5.05 6.32 10.50
CA PRO A 176 5.03 5.38 9.39
C PRO A 176 6.22 5.49 8.44
N ASN A 177 6.92 6.64 8.42
CA ASN A 177 8.05 6.86 7.52
C ASN A 177 9.33 6.21 8.06
N THR A 178 9.60 6.34 9.36
CA THR A 178 10.78 5.76 10.02
C THR A 178 10.51 4.41 10.67
N ARG A 179 9.24 4.04 10.85
CA ARG A 179 8.77 2.84 11.58
C ARG A 179 9.14 2.84 13.05
N GLU A 180 9.34 4.03 13.63
CA GLU A 180 9.63 4.21 15.05
C GLU A 180 8.35 4.48 15.84
N ALA A 181 8.31 4.04 17.09
CA ALA A 181 7.25 4.38 18.04
C ALA A 181 7.87 5.08 19.26
N VAL A 182 7.35 6.26 19.58
CA VAL A 182 7.73 7.01 20.79
C VAL A 182 6.62 6.84 21.82
N PRO A 183 6.88 6.21 22.98
CA PRO A 183 5.90 6.10 24.04
C PRO A 183 5.60 7.49 24.61
N CYS A 184 4.36 7.72 25.01
CA CYS A 184 4.00 8.96 25.70
C CYS A 184 4.69 8.96 27.06
N ALA A 185 5.72 9.79 27.25
CA ALA A 185 6.28 9.99 28.57
C ALA A 185 5.22 10.64 29.47
N LYS A 186 4.67 9.87 30.42
CA LYS A 186 3.92 10.44 31.54
C LYS A 186 4.89 11.31 32.33
N GLN A 187 4.68 12.62 32.34
CA GLN A 187 5.34 13.48 33.32
C GLN A 187 4.69 13.21 34.68
N ALA A 188 5.54 12.90 35.66
CA ALA A 188 5.21 13.00 37.08
C ALA A 188 5.00 14.47 37.48
#